data_AF-A0AAP6G744-F1
#
_entry.id   AF-A0AAP6G744-F1
#
_cell.length_a   1.000
_cell.length_b   1.000
_cell.length_c   1.000
_cell.angle_alpha   90.00
_cell.angle_beta   90.00
_cell.angle_gamma   90.00
#
_symmetry.space_group_name_H-M   'P 1'
#
loop_
_entity.id
_entity.type
_entity.pdbx_description
1 polymer ?
#
loop_
_entity_poly.entity_id
_entity_poly.type
_entity_poly.pdbx_seq_one_letter_code
_entity_poly.pdbx_strand_id
1 'polypeptide(L)' 'MAGDRFTIADILALCTIGFGKVVALRIAPHQHHLQAWHERVSARPSAQA' A
#
# COMPACT_ATOMS: atom_id res chain seq x y z
N MET A 1 9.20 0.30 -4.61
CA MET A 1 8.90 1.67 -4.14
C MET A 1 10.24 2.36 -3.94
N ALA A 2 10.45 3.55 -4.53
CA ALA A 2 11.75 4.26 -4.52
C ALA A 2 13.01 3.35 -4.58
N GLY A 3 12.97 2.31 -5.43
CA GLY A 3 13.97 1.23 -5.47
C GLY A 3 13.63 0.02 -4.59
N ASP A 4 14.68 -0.58 -4.01
CA ASP A 4 14.62 -1.86 -3.27
C ASP A 4 14.38 -1.68 -1.77
N ARG A 5 14.47 -0.44 -1.28
CA ARG A 5 14.30 -0.11 0.13
C ARG A 5 12.87 0.33 0.42
N PHE A 6 12.40 0.00 1.61
CA PHE A 6 11.20 0.64 2.18
C PHE A 6 11.51 2.10 2.52
N THR A 7 10.69 3.03 2.01
CA THR A 7 10.91 4.48 2.17
C THR A 7 9.61 5.21 2.49
N ILE A 8 9.68 6.54 2.63
CA ILE A 8 8.50 7.38 2.80
C ILE A 8 7.50 7.28 1.63
N ALA A 9 7.95 6.90 0.43
CA ALA A 9 7.05 6.66 -0.70
C ALA A 9 6.09 5.50 -0.41
N ASP A 10 6.55 4.43 0.24
CA ASP A 10 5.71 3.30 0.66
C ASP A 10 4.69 3.72 1.72
N ILE A 11 5.14 4.49 2.72
CA ILE A 11 4.31 4.94 3.83
C ILE A 11 3.19 5.82 3.29
N LEU A 12 3.53 6.81 2.47
CA LEU A 12 2.56 7.71 1.86
C LEU A 12 1.54 6.92 1.04
N ALA A 13 2.00 6.01 0.18
CA ALA A 13 1.11 5.20 -0.65
C ALA A 13 0.18 4.30 0.16
N LEU A 14 0.66 3.70 1.26
CA LEU A 14 -0.17 2.90 2.16
C LEU A 14 -1.30 3.75 2.75
N CYS A 15 -0.98 4.93 3.27
CA CYS A 15 -1.96 5.87 3.79
C CYS A 15 -2.95 6.33 2.70
N THR A 16 -2.46 6.64 1.50
CA THR A 16 -3.30 7.06 0.37
C THR A 16 -4.27 5.96 -0.05
N ILE A 17 -3.84 4.70 -0.13
CA ILE A 17 -4.73 3.58 -0.46
C ILE A 17 -5.76 3.36 0.65
N GLY A 18 -5.36 3.49 1.91
CA GLY A 18 -6.29 3.50 3.05
C GLY A 18 -7.36 4.57 2.90
N PHE A 19 -6.98 5.81 2.58
CA PHE A 19 -7.90 6.92 2.37
C PHE A 19 -8.78 6.74 1.13
N GLY A 20 -8.22 6.23 0.03
CA GLY A 20 -8.96 5.93 -1.20
C GLY A 20 -10.16 5.02 -0.95
N LYS A 21 -10.13 4.20 0.12
CA LYS A 21 -11.26 3.36 0.48
C LYS A 21 -12.54 4.15 0.76
N VAL A 22 -12.41 5.35 1.32
CA VAL A 22 -13.50 6.27 1.69
C VAL A 22 -14.31 6.70 0.45
N VAL A 23 -13.64 6.84 -0.70
CA VAL A 23 -14.24 7.26 -1.97
C VAL A 23 -14.47 6.08 -2.93
N ALA A 24 -14.64 4.88 -2.38
CA ALA A 24 -14.85 3.63 -3.13
C ALA A 24 -13.72 3.24 -4.10
N LEU A 25 -12.53 3.84 -4.01
CA LEU A 25 -11.37 3.43 -4.79
C LEU A 25 -10.74 2.19 -4.15
N ARG A 26 -10.48 1.17 -4.97
CA ARG A 26 -9.92 -0.13 -4.56
C ARG A 26 -8.81 -0.53 -5.53
N ILE A 27 -7.88 -1.37 -5.04
CA ILE A 27 -6.91 -2.04 -5.92
C ILE A 27 -7.69 -2.99 -6.83
N ALA A 28 -7.53 -2.84 -8.14
CA ALA A 28 -8.23 -3.66 -9.12
C ALA A 28 -7.55 -5.03 -9.27
N PRO A 29 -8.29 -6.11 -9.62
CA PRO A 29 -7.74 -7.47 -9.66
C PRO A 29 -6.54 -7.67 -10.59
N HIS A 30 -6.46 -6.90 -11.68
CA HIS A 30 -5.36 -6.97 -12.64
C HIS A 30 -4.07 -6.26 -12.17
N GLN A 31 -4.14 -5.49 -11.08
CA GLN A 31 -3.00 -4.74 -10.53
C GLN A 31 -2.16 -5.62 -9.60
N HIS A 32 -1.70 -6.77 -10.11
CA HIS A 32 -1.06 -7.84 -9.33
C HIS A 32 0.16 -7.35 -8.54
N HIS A 33 0.99 -6.48 -9.11
CA HIS A 33 2.16 -5.93 -8.41
C HIS A 33 1.77 -4.98 -7.27
N LEU A 34 0.71 -4.18 -7.46
CA LEU A 34 0.20 -3.27 -6.45
C LEU A 34 -0.43 -4.06 -5.30
N GLN A 35 -1.21 -5.08 -5.61
CA GLN A 35 -1.80 -5.99 -4.64
C GLN A 35 -0.71 -6.66 -3.78
N ALA A 36 0.28 -7.28 -4.43
CA ALA A 36 1.38 -7.95 -3.73
C ALA A 36 2.22 -6.98 -2.88
N TRP A 37 2.45 -5.75 -3.36
CA TRP A 37 3.13 -4.72 -2.57
C TRP A 37 2.28 -4.32 -1.35
N HIS A 38 0.97 -4.08 -1.52
CA HIS A 38 0.09 -3.65 -0.45
C HIS A 38 -0.03 -4.71 0.64
N GLU A 39 -0.11 -5.99 0.28
CA GLU A 39 -0.09 -7.12 1.23
C GLU A 39 1.19 -7.13 2.07
N ARG A 40 2.36 -7.05 1.43
CA ARG A 40 3.65 -7.03 2.13
C ARG A 40 3.78 -5.84 3.08
N VAL A 41 3.36 -4.66 2.65
CA VAL A 41 3.48 -3.42 3.46
C VAL A 41 2.46 -3.39 4.60
N SER A 42 1.23 -3.86 4.38
CA SER A 42 0.17 -3.92 5.41
C SER A 42 0.45 -4.95 6.50
N ALA A 43 1.27 -5.97 6.22
CA ALA A 43 1.67 -6.99 7.20
C ALA A 43 2.75 -6.49 8.19
N ARG A 44 3.32 -5.29 7.99
CA ARG A 44 4.36 -4.75 8.88
C ARG A 44 3.76 -4.40 10.25
N PRO A 45 4.45 -4.65 11.37
CA PRO A 45 3.95 -4.26 12.69
C PRO A 45 3.59 -2.78 12.82
N SER A 46 4.36 -1.91 12.16
CA SER A 46 4.09 -0.46 12.12
C SER A 46 2.81 -0.06 11.41
N ALA A 47 2.24 -0.94 10.57
CA ALA A 47 1.00 -0.71 9.85
C ALA A 47 -0.24 -1.21 10.61
N GLN A 48 -0.04 -1.93 11.71
CA GLN A 48 -1.07 -2.50 12.60
C GLN A 48 -1.25 -1.67 13.89
N ALA A 49 -0.50 -0.58 14.02
CA ALA A 49 -0.50 0.29 15.19
C ALA A 49 -1.84 1.01 15.40
#